data_AF-A0A4Q3RU90-F1
#
_entry.id   AF-A0A4Q3RU90-F1
#
_cell.length_a   1.000
_cell.length_b   1.000
_cell.length_c   1.000
_cell.angle_alpha   90.00
_cell.angle_beta   90.00
_cell.angle_gamma   90.00
#
_symmetry.space_group_name_H-M   'P 1'
#
loop_
_entity.id
_entity.type
_entity.pdbx_description
1 polymer ?
#
loop_
_entity_poly.entity_id
_entity_poly.type
_entity_poly.pdbx_seq_one_letter_code
_entity_poly.pdbx_strand_id
1 'polypeptide(L)'
;YNTVNSDKNYVQINRGANQGVRDNMGVFSSDGGLVGQVVNVSANFSQVMSLLHVQNKVNVLVKKTSSAGTLSWDGKDPRYLTLSSIPKSDSLVRGDTILTGKYSLSFPPGYMVGTVSDIIPDPSTNFYVLRIKPAATFQNLQQVMVVENLPILEQQQLNEDTKKKVDDPKRYPR
;
A
#
# COMPACT_ATOMS: atom_id res chain seq x y z
N TYR A 1 6.82 -18.69 -6.01
CA TYR A 1 7.27 -18.19 -7.33
C TYR A 1 7.20 -16.66 -7.28
N ASN A 2 8.17 -15.94 -7.83
CA ASN A 2 8.24 -14.49 -7.75
C ASN A 2 8.81 -13.94 -9.06
N THR A 3 8.14 -12.95 -9.63
CA THR A 3 8.66 -12.17 -10.76
C THR A 3 8.98 -10.75 -10.31
N VAL A 4 10.12 -10.22 -10.76
CA VAL A 4 10.55 -8.83 -10.48
C VAL A 4 10.95 -8.06 -11.74
N ASN A 5 10.96 -8.72 -12.90
CA ASN A 5 11.44 -8.17 -14.18
C ASN A 5 10.31 -8.00 -15.22
N SER A 6 9.05 -8.01 -14.78
CA SER A 6 7.88 -7.79 -15.64
C SER A 6 7.07 -6.60 -15.15
N ASP A 7 6.37 -5.90 -16.02
CA ASP A 7 5.46 -4.82 -15.62
C ASP A 7 4.32 -5.33 -14.72
N LYS A 8 4.02 -6.63 -14.82
CA LYS A 8 2.97 -7.32 -14.06
C LYS A 8 3.57 -8.37 -13.13
N ASN A 9 4.25 -7.90 -12.08
CA ASN A 9 4.90 -8.78 -11.12
C ASN A 9 3.91 -9.38 -10.10
N TYR A 10 3.99 -10.70 -9.94
CA TYR A 10 3.21 -11.46 -8.96
C TYR A 10 4.12 -12.33 -8.11
N VAL A 11 3.71 -12.52 -6.85
CA VAL A 11 4.33 -13.46 -5.92
C VAL A 11 3.31 -14.54 -5.59
N GLN A 12 3.63 -15.79 -5.92
CA GLN A 12 2.84 -16.95 -5.51
C GLN A 12 3.34 -17.47 -4.17
N ILE A 13 2.41 -17.61 -3.23
CA ILE A 13 2.66 -18.19 -1.90
C ILE A 13 2.03 -19.59 -1.80
N ASN A 14 2.64 -20.46 -1.00
CA ASN A 14 2.20 -21.85 -0.76
C ASN A 14 1.18 -21.95 0.40
N ARG A 15 0.30 -20.97 0.49
CA ARG A 15 -0.82 -20.92 1.44
C ARG A 15 -2.04 -20.36 0.74
N GLY A 16 -3.20 -20.93 1.01
CA GLY A 16 -4.47 -20.55 0.41
C GLY A 16 -5.60 -20.53 1.42
N ALA A 17 -6.83 -20.70 0.93
CA ALA A 17 -8.05 -20.59 1.74
C ALA A 17 -8.07 -21.56 2.93
N ASN A 18 -7.51 -22.77 2.77
CA ASN A 18 -7.42 -23.76 3.85
C ASN A 18 -6.56 -23.30 5.03
N GLN A 19 -5.70 -22.30 4.83
CA GLN A 19 -4.88 -21.70 5.89
C GLN A 19 -5.35 -20.30 6.27
N GLY A 20 -6.58 -19.94 5.90
CA GLY A 20 -7.21 -18.65 6.25
C GLY A 20 -6.80 -17.49 5.36
N VAL A 21 -6.05 -17.70 4.28
CA VAL A 21 -5.73 -16.64 3.32
C VAL A 21 -6.99 -16.24 2.57
N ARG A 22 -7.26 -14.94 2.45
CA ARG A 22 -8.38 -14.38 1.69
C ARG A 22 -7.89 -13.29 0.75
N ASP A 23 -8.71 -13.00 -0.25
CA ASP A 23 -8.50 -11.83 -1.09
C ASP A 23 -8.46 -10.57 -0.24
N ASN A 24 -7.69 -9.60 -0.72
CA ASN A 24 -7.43 -8.32 -0.09
C ASN A 24 -6.56 -8.33 1.17
N MET A 25 -6.06 -9.48 1.64
CA MET A 25 -5.09 -9.51 2.74
C MET A 25 -3.76 -8.87 2.36
N GLY A 26 -3.12 -8.24 3.33
CA GLY A 26 -1.81 -7.62 3.19
C GLY A 26 -0.68 -8.64 3.27
N VAL A 27 0.36 -8.45 2.47
CA VAL A 27 1.53 -9.32 2.46
C VAL A 27 2.77 -8.52 2.79
N PHE A 28 3.52 -8.98 3.78
CA PHE A 28 4.72 -8.35 4.30
C PHE A 28 5.89 -9.31 4.23
N SER A 29 7.11 -8.79 4.07
CA SER A 29 8.32 -9.59 4.23
C SER A 29 8.53 -9.93 5.70
N SER A 30 9.39 -10.93 5.98
CA SER A 30 9.85 -11.25 7.35
C SER A 30 10.35 -10.03 8.11
N ASP A 31 10.96 -9.09 7.40
CA ASP A 31 11.58 -7.88 7.97
C ASP A 31 10.56 -6.74 8.18
N GLY A 32 9.27 -7.01 7.97
CA GLY A 32 8.17 -6.06 8.18
C GLY A 32 7.92 -5.07 7.04
N GLY A 33 8.59 -5.24 5.90
CA GLY A 33 8.40 -4.40 4.71
C GLY A 33 7.15 -4.83 3.92
N LEU A 34 6.35 -3.87 3.47
CA LEU A 34 5.20 -4.18 2.61
C LEU A 34 5.65 -4.78 1.27
N VAL A 35 5.08 -5.95 0.91
CA VAL A 35 5.35 -6.65 -0.34
C VAL A 35 4.22 -6.41 -1.35
N GLY A 36 2.96 -6.44 -0.90
CA GLY A 36 1.82 -6.36 -1.80
C GLY A 36 0.55 -6.89 -1.18
N GLN A 37 -0.45 -7.18 -2.03
CA GLN A 37 -1.79 -7.61 -1.62
C GLN A 37 -2.16 -8.94 -2.26
N VAL A 38 -2.86 -9.81 -1.54
CA VAL A 38 -3.46 -11.02 -2.11
C VAL A 38 -4.61 -10.62 -3.05
N VAL A 39 -4.54 -11.09 -4.30
CA VAL A 39 -5.53 -10.78 -5.35
C VAL A 39 -6.27 -12.00 -5.88
N ASN A 40 -5.79 -13.21 -5.57
CA ASN A 40 -6.47 -14.44 -5.93
C ASN A 40 -6.04 -15.57 -4.98
N VAL A 41 -6.98 -16.39 -4.53
CA VAL A 41 -6.76 -17.50 -3.61
C VAL A 41 -7.36 -18.80 -4.14
N SER A 42 -6.56 -19.86 -4.10
CA SER A 42 -7.00 -21.24 -4.26
C SER A 42 -7.00 -21.97 -2.91
N ALA A 43 -7.33 -23.27 -2.89
CA ALA A 43 -7.36 -24.05 -1.65
C ALA A 43 -6.02 -24.00 -0.86
N ASN A 44 -4.87 -24.10 -1.55
CA ASN A 44 -3.55 -24.24 -0.92
C ASN A 44 -2.49 -23.23 -1.42
N PHE A 45 -2.83 -22.40 -2.40
CA PHE A 45 -1.95 -21.38 -2.96
C PHE A 45 -2.70 -20.08 -3.12
N SER A 46 -1.97 -18.97 -3.14
CA SER A 46 -2.53 -17.68 -3.52
C SER A 46 -1.53 -16.86 -4.32
N GLN A 47 -2.07 -15.89 -5.06
CA GLN A 47 -1.32 -14.93 -5.86
C GLN A 47 -1.37 -13.56 -5.19
N VAL A 48 -0.20 -12.97 -5.05
CA VAL A 48 0.01 -11.65 -4.45
C VAL A 48 0.44 -10.70 -5.56
N MET A 49 -0.30 -9.61 -5.72
CA MET A 49 0.10 -8.50 -6.56
C MET A 49 1.18 -7.70 -5.83
N SER A 50 2.39 -7.67 -6.39
CA SER A 50 3.54 -6.99 -5.80
C SER A 50 3.36 -5.46 -5.82
N LEU A 51 4.03 -4.74 -4.92
CA LEU A 51 4.23 -3.28 -5.07
C LEU A 51 4.93 -2.94 -6.39
N LEU A 52 5.73 -3.86 -6.92
CA LEU A 52 6.36 -3.77 -8.25
C LEU A 52 5.41 -4.18 -9.38
N HIS A 53 4.11 -3.95 -9.25
CA HIS A 53 3.16 -4.14 -10.35
C HIS A 53 2.67 -2.76 -10.78
N VAL A 54 2.76 -2.41 -12.07
CA VAL A 54 2.50 -1.04 -12.57
C VAL A 54 1.08 -0.53 -12.30
N GLN A 55 0.12 -1.45 -12.20
CA GLN A 55 -1.27 -1.14 -11.83
C GLN A 55 -1.51 -1.03 -10.33
N ASN A 56 -0.55 -1.43 -9.49
CA ASN A 56 -0.72 -1.37 -8.04
C ASN A 56 -0.59 0.07 -7.55
N LYS A 57 -1.57 0.51 -6.78
CA LYS A 57 -1.60 1.84 -6.17
C LYS A 57 -1.92 1.68 -4.69
N VAL A 58 -1.00 2.14 -3.84
CA VAL A 58 -1.13 2.01 -2.39
C VAL A 58 -1.14 3.39 -1.75
N ASN A 59 -2.13 3.63 -0.90
CA ASN A 59 -2.16 4.83 -0.07
C ASN A 59 -1.13 4.70 1.06
N VAL A 60 -0.24 5.68 1.15
CA VAL A 60 0.85 5.72 2.14
C VAL A 60 0.93 7.08 2.79
N LEU A 61 1.62 7.13 3.93
CA LEU A 61 1.83 8.32 4.73
C LEU A 61 3.32 8.57 4.94
N VAL A 62 3.74 9.83 4.86
CA VAL A 62 5.05 10.24 5.36
C VAL A 62 5.00 10.24 6.88
N LYS A 63 5.86 9.48 7.56
CA LYS A 63 5.84 9.33 9.02
C LYS A 63 5.97 10.67 9.76
N LYS A 64 6.86 11.53 9.26
CA LYS A 64 7.22 12.80 9.91
C LYS A 64 6.08 13.81 9.88
N THR A 65 5.39 13.91 8.75
CA THR A 65 4.45 15.01 8.46
C THR A 65 3.00 14.54 8.39
N SER A 66 2.78 13.21 8.38
CA SER A 66 1.49 12.57 8.18
C SER A 66 0.82 12.91 6.84
N SER A 67 1.56 13.48 5.88
CA SER A 67 1.06 13.72 4.53
C SER A 67 0.77 12.42 3.81
N ALA A 68 -0.43 12.31 3.25
CA ALA A 68 -0.85 11.16 2.47
C ALA A 68 -0.45 11.32 1.00
N GLY A 69 -0.05 10.21 0.38
CA GLY A 69 0.24 10.16 -1.04
C GLY A 69 -0.07 8.80 -1.66
N THR A 70 0.08 8.72 -2.97
CA THR A 70 -0.13 7.48 -3.73
C THR A 70 1.21 6.90 -4.15
N LEU A 71 1.50 5.69 -3.67
CA LEU A 71 2.65 4.91 -4.07
C LEU A 71 2.32 4.02 -5.26
N SER A 72 3.18 4.01 -6.27
CA SER A 72 3.08 3.14 -7.45
C SER A 72 4.46 2.82 -8.00
N TRP A 73 4.57 1.75 -8.80
CA TRP A 73 5.79 1.44 -9.53
C TRP A 73 5.70 1.92 -10.99
N ASP A 74 6.80 2.43 -11.53
CA ASP A 74 6.87 3.00 -12.89
C ASP A 74 7.29 1.99 -13.97
N GLY A 75 7.56 0.74 -13.59
CA GLY A 75 7.97 -0.32 -14.51
C GLY A 75 9.45 -0.33 -14.88
N LYS A 76 10.25 0.63 -14.38
CA LYS A 76 11.64 0.83 -14.88
C LYS A 76 12.70 0.18 -14.00
N ASP A 77 12.75 0.56 -12.72
CA ASP A 77 13.75 0.07 -11.79
C ASP A 77 13.06 -0.56 -10.56
N PRO A 78 13.23 -1.88 -10.32
CA PRO A 78 12.58 -2.55 -9.18
C PRO A 78 13.14 -2.12 -7.83
N ARG A 79 14.24 -1.34 -7.79
CA ARG A 79 14.83 -0.79 -6.56
C ARG A 79 14.11 0.47 -6.08
N TYR A 80 13.23 1.05 -6.89
CA TYR A 80 12.55 2.30 -6.56
C TYR A 80 11.06 2.21 -6.82
N LEU A 81 10.29 2.83 -5.94
CA LEU A 81 8.88 3.13 -6.11
C LEU A 81 8.70 4.63 -6.24
N THR A 82 7.59 5.05 -6.84
CA THR A 82 7.25 6.46 -7.01
C THR A 82 6.11 6.81 -6.08
N LEU A 83 6.31 7.83 -5.24
CA LEU A 83 5.27 8.41 -4.39
C LEU A 83 4.89 9.78 -4.91
N SER A 84 3.61 9.95 -5.25
CA SER A 84 3.05 11.20 -5.76
C SER A 84 2.02 11.79 -4.79
N SER A 85 1.56 13.00 -5.11
CA SER A 85 0.54 13.76 -4.35
C SER A 85 1.02 14.27 -2.99
N ILE A 86 2.33 14.48 -2.81
CA ILE A 86 2.87 15.10 -1.59
C ILE A 86 3.00 16.62 -1.78
N PRO A 87 2.35 17.47 -0.96
CA PRO A 87 2.41 18.92 -1.15
C PRO A 87 3.83 19.50 -1.05
N LYS A 88 4.14 20.54 -1.84
CA LYS A 88 5.43 21.24 -1.74
C LYS A 88 5.65 22.01 -0.43
N SER A 89 4.57 22.31 0.28
CA SER A 89 4.62 22.90 1.62
C SER A 89 5.15 21.92 2.67
N ASP A 90 5.28 20.63 2.33
CA ASP A 90 5.66 19.61 3.28
C ASP A 90 7.16 19.57 3.54
N SER A 91 7.55 19.38 4.81
CA SER A 91 8.96 19.42 5.23
C SER A 91 9.62 18.04 5.07
N LEU A 92 10.07 17.74 3.86
CA LEU A 92 10.64 16.46 3.47
C LEU A 92 12.17 16.48 3.40
N VAL A 93 12.79 15.38 3.83
CA VAL A 93 14.22 15.13 3.66
C VAL A 93 14.48 13.71 3.14
N ARG A 94 15.63 13.50 2.49
CA ARG A 94 16.08 12.15 2.15
C ARG A 94 16.24 11.32 3.42
N GLY A 95 15.82 10.06 3.37
CA GLY A 95 15.79 9.15 4.51
C GLY A 95 14.46 9.15 5.28
N ASP A 96 13.53 10.07 4.99
CA ASP A 96 12.21 10.06 5.64
C ASP A 96 11.48 8.73 5.42
N THR A 97 10.83 8.25 6.47
CA THR A 97 10.13 6.95 6.48
C THR A 97 8.72 7.07 5.91
N ILE A 98 8.35 6.12 5.05
CA ILE A 98 7.02 5.98 4.48
C ILE A 98 6.31 4.79 5.13
N LEU A 99 5.07 5.01 5.56
CA LEU A 99 4.23 4.02 6.24
C LEU A 99 2.94 3.72 5.45
N THR A 100 2.33 2.57 5.69
CA THR A 100 0.98 2.28 5.17
C THR A 100 -0.05 3.27 5.69
N GLY A 101 -0.94 3.72 4.80
CA GLY A 101 -1.96 4.72 5.09
C GLY A 101 -3.08 4.21 6.00
N LYS A 102 -3.66 5.12 6.79
CA LYS A 102 -4.85 4.86 7.65
C LYS A 102 -6.09 4.43 6.87
N TYR A 103 -6.17 4.78 5.59
CA TYR A 103 -7.31 4.52 4.73
C TYR A 103 -7.06 3.39 3.72
N SER A 104 -5.95 2.65 3.87
CA SER A 104 -5.77 1.45 3.06
C SER A 104 -6.71 0.36 3.57
N LEU A 105 -7.59 -0.12 2.69
CA LEU A 105 -8.49 -1.23 3.01
C LEU A 105 -7.72 -2.55 3.15
N SER A 106 -6.64 -2.68 2.38
CA SER A 106 -5.88 -3.90 2.16
C SER A 106 -4.82 -4.18 3.22
N PHE A 107 -4.27 -3.11 3.82
CA PHE A 107 -3.13 -3.21 4.72
C PHE A 107 -3.47 -2.52 6.03
N PRO A 108 -3.14 -3.12 7.18
CA PRO A 108 -3.21 -2.39 8.43
C PRO A 108 -2.25 -1.19 8.38
N PRO A 109 -2.62 -0.07 9.03
CA PRO A 109 -1.84 1.17 8.97
C PRO A 109 -0.57 1.11 9.84
N GLY A 110 0.40 1.96 9.51
CA GLY A 110 1.61 2.14 10.31
C GLY A 110 2.75 1.16 10.03
N TYR A 111 2.64 0.32 9.01
CA TYR A 111 3.71 -0.60 8.59
C TYR A 111 4.68 0.07 7.64
N MET A 112 5.96 -0.30 7.71
CA MET A 112 7.00 0.31 6.89
C MET A 112 6.88 -0.12 5.43
N VAL A 113 6.89 0.87 4.54
CA VAL A 113 6.88 0.67 3.10
C VAL A 113 8.28 0.90 2.53
N GLY A 114 8.98 1.93 3.00
CA GLY A 114 10.29 2.30 2.49
C GLY A 114 10.77 3.66 3.01
N THR A 115 11.82 4.18 2.38
CA THR A 115 12.43 5.48 2.72
C THR A 115 12.61 6.36 1.49
N VAL A 116 12.50 7.68 1.67
CA VAL A 116 12.73 8.66 0.59
C VAL A 116 14.19 8.63 0.13
N SER A 117 14.42 8.31 -1.14
CA SER A 117 15.73 8.33 -1.79
C SER A 117 15.99 9.69 -2.46
N ASP A 118 15.01 10.17 -3.21
CA ASP A 118 15.08 11.45 -3.94
C ASP A 118 13.75 12.20 -3.85
N ILE A 119 13.86 13.53 -3.87
CA ILE A 119 12.73 14.47 -3.85
C ILE A 119 12.79 15.25 -5.17
N ILE A 120 11.79 15.07 -6.02
CA ILE A 120 11.74 15.70 -7.34
C ILE A 120 10.57 16.68 -7.35
N PRO A 121 10.80 18.00 -7.43
CA PRO A 121 9.72 18.95 -7.60
C PRO A 121 9.11 18.79 -9.00
N ASP A 122 7.80 18.62 -9.06
CA ASP A 122 7.09 18.68 -10.33
C ASP A 122 6.93 20.16 -10.73
N PRO A 123 7.50 20.62 -11.86
CA PRO A 123 7.41 22.02 -12.27
C PRO A 123 5.98 22.43 -12.67
N SER A 124 5.12 21.47 -12.99
CA SER A 124 3.75 21.70 -13.46
C SER A 124 2.70 21.71 -12.34
N THR A 125 3.04 21.19 -11.17
CA THR A 125 2.09 21.07 -10.04
C THR A 125 2.66 21.60 -8.72
N ASN A 126 1.82 21.77 -7.71
CA ASN A 126 2.23 22.11 -6.34
C ASN A 126 2.62 20.87 -5.51
N PHE A 127 2.94 19.76 -6.18
CA PHE A 127 3.30 18.50 -5.53
C PHE A 127 4.76 18.13 -5.80
N TYR A 128 5.33 17.36 -4.87
CA TYR A 128 6.55 16.59 -5.07
C TYR A 128 6.23 15.22 -5.65
N VAL A 129 7.15 14.72 -6.45
CA VAL A 129 7.27 13.30 -6.80
C VAL A 129 8.50 12.77 -6.08
N LEU A 130 8.31 11.80 -5.19
CA LEU A 130 9.38 11.21 -4.41
C LEU A 130 9.77 9.85 -4.99
N ARG A 131 11.07 9.57 -5.04
CA ARG A 131 11.55 8.20 -5.24
C ARG A 131 11.73 7.54 -3.89
N ILE A 132 11.10 6.39 -3.71
CA ILE A 132 11.11 5.63 -2.47
C ILE A 132 11.92 4.36 -2.69
N LYS A 133 12.90 4.12 -1.82
CA LYS A 133 13.55 2.81 -1.73
C LYS A 133 12.66 1.90 -0.89
N PRO A 134 12.12 0.80 -1.43
CA PRO A 134 11.26 -0.10 -0.66
C PRO A 134 12.05 -0.76 0.46
N ALA A 135 11.38 -1.01 1.59
CA ALA A 135 11.94 -1.75 2.72
C ALA A 135 12.01 -3.26 2.41
N ALA A 136 11.07 -3.77 1.62
CA ALA A 136 11.05 -5.18 1.22
C ALA A 136 12.10 -5.46 0.14
N THR A 137 12.87 -6.54 0.32
CA THR A 137 13.83 -7.02 -0.67
C THR A 137 13.15 -7.99 -1.64
N PHE A 138 12.57 -7.46 -2.71
CA PHE A 138 11.80 -8.26 -3.69
C PHE A 138 12.62 -9.33 -4.41
N GLN A 139 13.93 -9.15 -4.58
CA GLN A 139 14.79 -10.12 -5.29
C GLN A 139 15.00 -11.43 -4.53
N ASN A 140 14.99 -11.39 -3.18
CA ASN A 140 15.29 -12.54 -2.31
C ASN A 140 14.13 -12.84 -1.35
N LEU A 141 12.89 -12.70 -1.83
CA LEU A 141 11.71 -12.92 -1.02
C LEU A 141 11.48 -14.42 -0.78
N GLN A 142 11.95 -14.93 0.36
CA GLN A 142 11.80 -16.35 0.74
C GLN A 142 10.58 -16.63 1.62
N GLN A 143 10.34 -15.74 2.59
CA GLN A 143 9.26 -15.87 3.56
C GLN A 143 8.44 -14.58 3.59
N VAL A 144 7.13 -14.75 3.74
CA VAL A 144 6.19 -13.65 3.85
C VAL A 144 5.17 -13.93 4.94
N MET A 145 4.67 -12.85 5.52
CA MET A 145 3.55 -12.86 6.44
C MET A 145 2.32 -12.33 5.74
N VAL A 146 1.22 -13.08 5.84
CA VAL A 146 -0.10 -12.62 5.36
C VAL A 146 -0.86 -12.08 6.57
N VAL A 147 -1.32 -10.85 6.48
CA VAL A 147 -1.97 -10.13 7.57
C VAL A 147 -3.37 -9.71 7.13
N GLU A 148 -4.35 -10.14 7.91
CA GLU A 148 -5.74 -9.74 7.74
C GLU A 148 -6.01 -8.42 8.46
N ASN A 149 -6.64 -7.46 7.77
CA ASN A 149 -7.07 -6.19 8.36
C ASN A 149 -8.43 -6.35 9.04
N LEU A 150 -8.47 -7.04 10.19
CA LEU A 150 -9.72 -7.42 10.89
C LEU A 150 -10.73 -6.27 11.11
N PRO A 151 -10.31 -5.05 11.51
CA PRO A 151 -11.28 -3.99 11.81
C PRO A 151 -11.99 -3.39 10.59
N ILE A 152 -11.58 -3.77 9.37
CA ILE A 152 -12.01 -3.05 8.17
C ILE A 152 -13.50 -3.18 7.88
N LEU A 153 -14.08 -4.36 8.12
CA LEU A 153 -15.50 -4.62 7.88
C LEU A 153 -16.37 -3.75 8.80
N GLU A 154 -15.99 -3.65 10.07
CA GLU A 154 -16.68 -2.80 11.04
C GLU A 154 -16.55 -1.32 10.68
N GLN A 155 -15.35 -0.87 10.29
CA GLN A 155 -15.12 0.52 9.87
C GLN A 155 -15.90 0.89 8.61
N GLN A 156 -15.97 -0.01 7.63
CA GLN A 156 -16.77 0.19 6.41
C GLN A 156 -18.25 0.31 6.74
N GLN A 157 -18.78 -0.63 7.54
CA GLN A 157 -20.17 -0.60 7.97
C GLN A 157 -20.52 0.69 8.72
N LEU A 158 -19.67 1.10 9.67
CA LEU A 158 -19.84 2.34 10.42
C LEU A 158 -19.87 3.58 9.50
N ASN A 159 -18.97 3.64 8.52
CA ASN A 159 -18.89 4.75 7.57
C ASN A 159 -20.12 4.82 6.67
N GLU A 160 -20.62 3.67 6.18
CA GLU A 160 -21.85 3.59 5.38
C GLU A 160 -23.08 4.00 6.19
N ASP A 161 -23.20 3.50 7.41
CA ASP A 161 -24.32 3.84 8.31
C ASP A 161 -24.30 5.32 8.69
N THR A 162 -23.11 5.90 8.86
CA THR A 162 -22.94 7.33 9.11
C THR A 162 -23.39 8.16 7.92
N LYS A 163 -22.98 7.82 6.69
CA LYS A 163 -23.43 8.50 5.47
C LYS A 163 -24.96 8.49 5.36
N LYS A 164 -25.59 7.32 5.51
CA LYS A 164 -27.05 7.19 5.48
C LYS A 164 -27.75 8.07 6.53
N LYS A 165 -27.17 8.20 7.72
CA LYS A 165 -27.73 9.03 8.81
C LYS A 165 -27.56 10.54 8.58
N VAL A 166 -26.49 10.96 7.93
CA VAL A 166 -26.18 12.38 7.64
C VAL A 166 -26.94 12.85 6.40
N ASP A 167 -27.03 11.99 5.38
CA ASP A 167 -27.72 12.29 4.12
C ASP A 167 -29.25 12.15 4.22
N ASP A 168 -29.79 11.73 5.39
CA ASP A 168 -31.23 11.67 5.63
C ASP A 168 -31.80 13.11 5.83
N PRO A 169 -32.55 13.65 4.85
CA PRO A 169 -33.06 15.01 4.89
C PRO A 169 -34.08 15.26 6.01
N LYS A 170 -34.59 14.21 6.68
CA LYS A 170 -35.52 14.37 7.80
C LYS A 170 -34.83 14.77 9.11
N ARG A 171 -33.51 14.60 9.22
CA ARG A 171 -32.78 14.77 10.49
C ARG A 171 -32.16 16.16 10.68
N TYR A 172 -31.91 16.88 9.59
CA TYR A 172 -31.46 18.27 9.57
C TYR A 172 -32.33 19.09 8.61
N PRO A 173 -33.50 19.60 9.06
CA PRO A 173 -34.23 20.58 8.28
C PRO A 173 -33.37 21.85 8.13
N ARG A 174 -33.32 22.41 6.92
CA ARG A 174 -32.65 23.69 6.62
C ARG A 174 -33.28 24.85 7.36
#